data_AF-A0A3C1HDE6-F1
#
_entry.id   AF-A0A3C1HDE6-F1
#
_cell.length_a   1.000
_cell.length_b   1.000
_cell.length_c   1.000
_cell.angle_alpha   90.00
_cell.angle_beta   90.00
_cell.angle_gamma   90.00
#
_symmetry.space_group_name_H-M   'P 1'
#
loop_
_entity.id
_entity.type
_entity.pdbx_description
1 polymer ?
#
loop_
_entity_poly.entity_id
_entity_poly.type
_entity_poly.pdbx_seq_one_letter_code
_entity_poly.pdbx_strand_id
1 'polypeptide(L)'
;PFRGEYYLLRPERSALVNALVYPVPDPLFPFLGVHCTKMIDGSVHLGPNAVLALAREGYAKTTVNLRDVADTLSFPGFWRLARRHWRYSVDEVLRSF
;
A
#
# COMPACT_ATOMS: atom_id res chain seq x y z
N PRO A 1 -3.61 -10.74 3.60
CA PRO A 1 -2.72 -10.50 2.44
C PRO A 1 -2.82 -9.02 2.06
N PHE A 2 -1.70 -8.35 1.77
CA PHE A 2 -1.70 -6.93 1.40
C PHE A 2 -1.01 -6.76 0.06
N ARG A 3 -1.45 -5.76 -0.71
CA ARG A 3 -0.85 -5.36 -1.98
C ARG A 3 -0.42 -3.90 -1.90
N GLY A 4 0.77 -3.63 -2.43
CA GLY A 4 1.27 -2.27 -2.58
C GLY A 4 0.92 -1.70 -3.95
N GLU A 5 0.41 -0.48 -3.96
CA GLU A 5 0.18 0.31 -5.16
C GLU A 5 1.16 1.48 -5.19
N TYR A 6 1.60 1.81 -6.38
CA TYR A 6 2.51 2.92 -6.63
C TYR A 6 1.86 3.90 -7.58
N TYR A 7 2.02 5.19 -7.30
CA TYR A 7 1.68 6.27 -8.21
C TYR A 7 2.93 6.76 -8.89
N LEU A 8 2.81 7.10 -10.17
CA LEU A 8 3.85 7.82 -10.89
C LEU A 8 3.62 9.31 -10.71
N LEU A 9 4.62 10.03 -10.21
CA LEU A 9 4.56 11.49 -10.18
C LEU A 9 4.53 12.01 -11.62
N ARG A 10 3.78 13.09 -11.83
CA ARG A 10 3.73 13.78 -13.12
C ARG A 10 5.16 14.17 -13.56
N PRO A 11 5.59 13.86 -14.80
CA PRO A 11 6.96 14.08 -15.25
C PRO A 11 7.45 15.53 -15.06
N GLU A 12 6.56 16.51 -15.23
CA GLU A 12 6.88 17.95 -15.09
C GLU A 12 7.23 18.33 -13.64
N ARG A 13 6.90 17.47 -12.68
CA ARG A 13 7.16 17.67 -11.25
C ARG A 13 8.27 16.77 -10.70
N SER A 14 8.85 15.88 -11.51
CA SER A 14 9.93 14.97 -11.05
C SER A 14 11.13 15.70 -10.46
N ALA A 15 11.41 16.94 -10.91
CA ALA A 15 12.48 17.77 -10.39
C ALA A 15 12.28 18.22 -8.92
N LEU A 16 11.07 18.11 -8.36
CA LEU A 16 10.80 18.41 -6.95
C LEU A 16 11.44 17.37 -6.01
N VAL A 17 11.72 16.16 -6.51
CA VAL A 17 12.32 15.07 -5.73
C VAL A 17 13.71 14.80 -6.28
N ASN A 18 14.74 15.19 -5.51
CA ASN A 18 16.13 15.09 -5.94
C ASN A 18 16.87 13.86 -5.38
N ALA A 19 16.29 13.20 -4.38
CA ALA A 19 16.81 12.00 -3.75
C ALA A 19 15.66 11.11 -3.27
N LEU A 20 15.97 9.92 -2.75
CA LEU A 20 14.99 9.08 -2.08
C LEU A 20 14.47 9.78 -0.83
N VAL A 21 13.15 9.80 -0.65
CA VAL A 21 12.50 10.37 0.54
C VAL A 21 11.74 9.27 1.26
N TYR A 22 12.13 9.02 2.51
CA TYR A 22 11.46 8.07 3.41
C TYR A 22 10.85 8.84 4.58
N PRO A 23 9.58 8.58 4.92
CA PRO A 23 8.97 9.14 6.11
C PRO A 23 9.62 8.53 7.35
N VAL A 24 9.59 9.27 8.45
CA VAL A 24 9.93 8.71 9.76
C VAL A 24 8.90 7.62 10.09
N PRO A 25 9.32 6.39 10.44
CA PRO A 25 8.39 5.30 10.73
C PRO A 25 7.46 5.66 11.89
N ASP A 26 6.17 5.41 11.72
CA ASP A 26 5.21 5.45 12.83
C ASP A 26 5.42 4.20 13.70
N PRO A 27 5.69 4.32 15.02
CA PRO A 27 5.84 3.17 15.90
C PRO A 27 4.61 2.23 15.94
N LEU A 28 3.42 2.75 15.63
CA LEU A 28 2.19 1.97 15.51
C LEU A 28 2.11 1.21 14.18
N PHE A 29 2.86 1.65 13.16
CA PHE A 29 2.87 1.11 11.81
C PHE A 29 4.26 1.21 11.17
N PRO A 30 5.26 0.47 11.68
CA PRO A 30 6.67 0.65 11.27
C PRO A 30 6.96 0.29 9.81
N PHE A 31 6.00 -0.35 9.14
CA PHE A 31 6.09 -0.78 7.74
C PHE A 31 5.18 0.02 6.80
N LEU A 32 4.44 1.02 7.31
CA LEU A 32 3.46 1.78 6.54
C LEU A 32 3.95 3.22 6.35
N GLY A 33 4.19 3.59 5.10
CA GLY A 33 4.64 4.93 4.73
C GLY A 33 4.82 5.07 3.24
N VAL A 34 4.40 6.21 2.69
CA VAL A 34 4.61 6.52 1.27
C VAL A 34 6.03 7.05 1.11
N HIS A 35 6.83 6.37 0.29
CA HIS A 35 8.17 6.82 -0.08
C HIS A 35 8.12 7.55 -1.41
N CYS A 36 9.03 8.50 -1.61
CA CYS A 36 9.32 9.03 -2.93
C CYS A 36 10.60 8.39 -3.44
N THR A 37 10.49 7.54 -4.46
CA THR A 37 11.61 6.84 -5.07
C THR A 37 11.93 7.47 -6.42
N LYS A 38 13.09 8.13 -6.52
CA LYS A 38 13.62 8.59 -7.81
C LYS A 38 14.31 7.43 -8.52
N MET A 39 13.81 7.07 -9.69
CA MET A 39 14.33 6.00 -10.53
C MET A 39 15.50 6.49 -11.40
N ILE A 40 16.27 5.55 -11.95
CA ILE A 40 17.44 5.84 -12.81
C ILE A 40 17.03 6.57 -14.09
N ASP A 41 15.84 6.29 -14.60
CA ASP A 41 15.26 6.97 -15.77
C ASP A 41 14.70 8.37 -15.47
N GLY A 42 14.82 8.84 -14.22
CA GLY A 42 14.35 10.15 -13.78
C GLY A 42 12.87 10.18 -13.38
N SER A 43 12.14 9.08 -13.50
CA SER A 43 10.77 8.97 -12.99
C SER A 43 10.74 8.95 -11.46
N VAL A 44 9.62 9.34 -10.87
CA VAL A 44 9.45 9.36 -9.40
C VAL A 44 8.22 8.56 -9.03
N HIS A 45 8.43 7.49 -8.26
CA HIS A 45 7.37 6.63 -7.76
C HIS A 45 6.98 7.05 -6.33
N LEU A 46 5.68 7.08 -6.06
CA LEU A 46 5.10 7.36 -4.75
C LEU A 46 4.43 6.10 -4.22
N GLY A 47 4.92 5.56 -3.11
CA GLY A 47 4.34 4.36 -2.47
C GLY A 47 5.36 3.54 -1.67
N PRO A 48 5.03 2.30 -1.29
CA PRO A 48 3.72 1.66 -1.48
C PRO A 48 2.69 2.11 -0.44
N ASN A 49 1.43 2.14 -0.83
CA ASN A 49 0.31 2.03 0.12
C ASN A 49 0.14 0.55 0.55
N ALA A 50 -0.68 0.23 1.55
CA ALA A 50 -0.96 -1.16 1.94
C ALA A 50 -2.46 -1.45 1.94
N VAL A 51 -2.94 -1.96 0.81
CA VAL A 51 -4.36 -2.27 0.62
C VAL A 51 -4.59 -3.75 0.84
N LEU A 52 -5.73 -4.11 1.44
CA LEU A 52 -6.15 -5.50 1.56
C LEU A 52 -6.29 -6.12 0.16
N ALA A 53 -5.56 -7.21 -0.10
CA ALA A 53 -5.64 -7.93 -1.37
C ALA A 53 -6.68 -9.06 -1.26
N LEU A 54 -7.55 -9.20 -2.27
CA LEU A 54 -8.55 -10.27 -2.33
C LEU A 54 -8.03 -11.54 -3.04
N ALA A 55 -6.77 -11.52 -3.49
CA ALA A 55 -6.03 -12.65 -4.00
C ALA A 55 -4.54 -12.42 -3.73
N ARG A 56 -3.80 -13.44 -3.30
CA ARG A 56 -2.37 -13.34 -2.98
C ARG A 56 -1.51 -13.04 -4.22
N GLU A 57 -1.93 -13.56 -5.37
CA GLU A 57 -1.26 -13.38 -6.67
C GLU A 57 -2.08 -12.51 -7.65
N GLY A 58 -3.10 -11.81 -7.14
CA GLY A 58 -3.94 -10.93 -7.94
C GLY A 58 -3.31 -9.55 -8.10
N TYR A 59 -2.63 -9.32 -9.24
CA TYR A 59 -2.02 -8.02 -9.53
C TYR A 59 -3.05 -6.94 -9.89
N ALA A 60 -4.18 -7.31 -10.50
CA ALA A 60 -5.26 -6.36 -10.79
C ALA A 60 -6.13 -6.13 -9.54
N LYS A 61 -6.63 -4.90 -9.36
CA LYS A 61 -7.43 -4.54 -8.16
C LYS A 61 -8.71 -5.39 -8.03
N THR A 62 -9.23 -5.83 -9.17
CA THR A 62 -10.48 -6.60 -9.29
C THR A 62 -10.27 -8.11 -9.24
N THR A 63 -9.03 -8.59 -9.13
CA THR A 63 -8.77 -10.03 -9.01
C THR A 63 -9.21 -10.53 -7.64
N VAL A 64 -10.13 -11.49 -7.64
CA VAL A 64 -10.65 -12.12 -6.42
C VAL A 64 -10.37 -13.61 -6.45
N ASN A 65 -9.81 -14.13 -5.36
CA ASN A 65 -9.63 -15.55 -5.13
C ASN A 65 -10.38 -15.95 -3.86
N LEU A 66 -11.45 -16.74 -4.01
CA LEU A 66 -12.32 -17.10 -2.89
C LEU A 66 -11.60 -17.90 -1.79
N ARG A 67 -10.60 -18.72 -2.16
CA ARG A 67 -9.79 -19.47 -1.18
C ARG A 67 -8.94 -18.51 -0.35
N ASP A 68 -8.26 -17.56 -0.99
CA ASP A 68 -7.45 -16.57 -0.28
C ASP A 68 -8.29 -15.67 0.63
N VAL A 69 -9.50 -15.31 0.19
CA VAL A 69 -10.46 -14.56 1.02
C VAL A 69 -10.89 -15.40 2.23
N ALA A 70 -11.28 -16.66 2.03
CA ALA A 70 -11.67 -17.56 3.13
C ALA A 70 -10.52 -17.78 4.13
N ASP A 71 -9.29 -18.00 3.65
CA ASP A 71 -8.09 -18.10 4.48
C ASP A 71 -7.87 -16.83 5.31
N THR A 72 -8.10 -15.66 4.72
CA THR A 72 -7.92 -14.37 5.40
C THR A 72 -8.96 -14.15 6.48
N LEU A 73 -10.23 -14.44 6.18
CA LEU A 73 -11.34 -14.25 7.12
C LEU A 73 -11.36 -15.29 8.24
N SER A 74 -10.86 -16.51 7.98
CA SER A 74 -10.73 -17.55 8.99
C SER A 74 -9.56 -17.32 9.95
N PHE A 75 -8.63 -16.43 9.62
CA PHE A 75 -7.49 -16.13 10.48
C PHE A 75 -7.85 -15.14 11.61
N PRO A 76 -7.80 -15.54 12.90
CA PRO A 76 -8.19 -14.64 14.00
C PRO A 76 -7.29 -13.41 14.15
N GLY A 77 -6.04 -13.49 13.67
CA GLY A 77 -5.11 -12.37 13.67
C GLY A 77 -5.57 -11.22 12.79
N PHE A 78 -6.26 -11.52 11.69
CA PHE A 78 -6.84 -10.50 10.81
C PHE A 78 -7.85 -9.64 11.56
N TRP A 79 -8.79 -10.25 12.28
CA TRP A 79 -9.81 -9.52 13.06
C TRP A 79 -9.23 -8.73 14.23
N ARG A 80 -8.15 -9.19 14.85
CA ARG A 80 -7.43 -8.41 15.88
C ARG A 80 -6.79 -7.17 15.28
N LEU A 81 -6.13 -7.31 14.13
CA LEU A 81 -5.52 -6.20 13.40
C LEU A 81 -6.58 -5.21 12.91
N ALA A 82 -7.62 -5.70 12.24
CA ALA A 82 -8.70 -4.90 11.68
C ALA A 82 -9.39 -4.07 12.76
N ARG A 83 -9.77 -4.67 13.89
CA ARG A 83 -10.40 -3.92 15.00
C ARG A 83 -9.51 -2.81 15.55
N ARG A 84 -8.19 -3.04 15.62
CA ARG A 84 -7.25 -2.06 16.18
C ARG A 84 -6.93 -0.91 15.21
N HIS A 85 -6.99 -1.17 13.89
CA HIS A 85 -6.49 -0.25 12.87
C HIS A 85 -7.49 0.07 11.74
N TRP A 86 -8.79 -0.20 11.94
CA TRP A 86 -9.83 -0.06 10.90
C TRP A 86 -9.86 1.31 10.21
N ARG A 87 -9.63 2.39 10.95
CA ARG A 87 -9.60 3.77 10.42
C ARG A 87 -8.53 3.92 9.33
N TYR A 88 -7.32 3.47 9.63
CA TYR A 88 -6.21 3.49 8.69
C TYR A 88 -6.48 2.59 7.48
N SER A 89 -7.04 1.39 7.70
CA SER A 89 -7.38 0.49 6.60
C SER A 89 -8.42 1.10 5.65
N VAL A 90 -9.39 1.84 6.16
CA VAL A 90 -10.38 2.55 5.33
C VAL A 90 -9.71 3.69 4.56
N ASP A 91 -8.87 4.49 5.20
CA ASP A 91 -8.16 5.61 4.54
C ASP A 91 -7.25 5.13 3.41
N GLU A 92 -6.54 4.01 3.60
CA GLU A 92 -5.69 3.39 2.58
C GLU A 92 -6.51 2.93 1.37
N VAL A 93 -7.67 2.32 1.59
CA VAL A 93 -8.60 1.92 0.51
C VAL A 93 -9.16 3.14 -0.21
N LEU A 94 -9.51 4.21 0.50
CA LEU A 94 -10.04 5.43 -0.12
C LEU A 94 -8.99 6.13 -0.99
N ARG A 95 -7.73 6.16 -0.54
CA ARG A 95 -6.61 6.72 -1.32
C ARG A 95 -6.28 5.93 -2.58
N SER A 96 -6.74 4.68 -2.66
CA SER A 96 -6.56 3.80 -3.83
C SER A 96 -7.53 4.06 -4.98
N PHE A 97 -8.52 4.94 -4.83
CA PHE A 97 -9.48 5.34 -5.87
C PHE A 97 -9.32 6.82 -6.22
#